data_AF-A0A4U1JUD6-F1
#
_entry.id   AF-A0A4U1JUD6-F1
#
_cell.length_a   1.000
_cell.length_b   1.000
_cell.length_c   1.000
_cell.angle_alpha   90.00
_cell.angle_beta   90.00
_cell.angle_gamma   90.00
#
_symmetry.space_group_name_H-M   'P 1'
#
loop_
_entity.id
_entity.type
_entity.pdbx_description
1 polymer ?
#
loop_
_entity_poly.entity_id
_entity_poly.type
_entity_poly.pdbx_seq_one_letter_code
_entity_poly.pdbx_strand_id
1 'polypeptide(L)'
;MLDVRNRRFLAALLLAGLPGPLFAHGDVAPQPVNTDALPEVGEEWLTENPYRADAAGEEVWKAAVKIGDSGFNQNCARCHGLGAVSGGLAPDLRFLEAEEYGDEWFAERFQHGYTQDGTTKMPAFGPVLGQKAGWAIRTYIETRPEDGALDSHTDRLRAIVADLEAGTADGVAVKEELQQINSGVKTFSGAPVADSTVSRAAEVLSADKASFKHAAELLTLGLSAAK
;
A
#
# COMPACT_ATOMS: atom_id res chain seq x y z
N MET A 1 46.27 47.28 -8.58
CA MET A 1 45.25 47.66 -7.58
C MET A 1 43.90 47.36 -8.20
N LEU A 2 43.28 46.21 -7.89
CA LEU A 2 41.99 45.82 -8.44
C LEU A 2 40.87 46.52 -7.66
N ASP A 3 39.93 47.11 -8.40
CA ASP A 3 38.81 47.92 -7.91
C ASP A 3 37.95 47.15 -6.88
N VAL A 4 37.54 47.82 -5.79
CA VAL A 4 36.83 47.23 -4.64
C VAL A 4 35.48 46.61 -5.05
N ARG A 5 34.89 47.08 -6.15
CA ARG A 5 33.68 46.49 -6.76
C ARG A 5 33.90 45.08 -7.29
N ASN A 6 35.06 44.77 -7.88
CA ASN A 6 35.33 43.44 -8.44
C ASN A 6 35.68 42.39 -7.36
N ARG A 7 36.17 42.82 -6.18
CA ARG A 7 36.42 41.90 -5.05
C ARG A 7 35.15 41.31 -4.45
N ARG A 8 34.00 41.99 -4.57
CA ARG A 8 32.71 41.50 -4.07
C ARG A 8 32.09 40.44 -4.97
N PHE A 9 32.31 40.51 -6.28
CA PHE A 9 31.83 39.50 -7.23
C PHE A 9 32.63 38.19 -7.19
N LEU A 10 33.93 38.25 -6.89
CA LEU A 10 34.76 37.05 -6.71
C LEU A 10 34.50 36.31 -5.39
N ALA A 11 34.00 37.00 -4.36
CA ALA A 11 33.63 36.36 -3.08
C ALA A 11 32.27 35.63 -3.16
N ALA A 12 31.38 36.02 -4.08
CA ALA A 12 30.06 35.40 -4.23
C ALA A 12 30.07 34.10 -5.06
N LEU A 13 31.10 33.88 -5.89
CA LEU A 13 31.23 32.66 -6.71
C LEU A 13 31.88 31.47 -5.98
N LEU A 14 32.49 31.68 -4.82
CA LEU A 14 33.13 30.61 -4.03
C LEU A 14 32.16 29.88 -3.09
N LEU A 15 30.88 30.29 -3.03
CA LEU A 15 29.85 29.66 -2.20
C LEU A 15 28.88 28.74 -2.98
N ALA A 16 29.16 28.47 -4.26
CA ALA A 16 28.35 27.57 -5.07
C ALA A 16 29.06 26.22 -5.24
N GLY A 17 28.65 25.23 -4.43
CA GLY A 17 28.81 23.82 -4.77
C GLY A 17 30.03 23.12 -4.18
N LEU A 18 30.08 22.99 -2.85
CA LEU A 18 30.64 21.76 -2.28
C LEU A 18 29.54 20.70 -2.35
N PRO A 19 29.65 19.65 -3.19
CA PRO A 19 28.77 18.51 -3.07
C PRO A 19 29.08 17.83 -1.74
N GLY A 20 28.35 18.20 -0.70
CA GLY A 20 28.28 17.39 0.51
C GLY A 20 27.71 16.02 0.15
N PRO A 21 28.08 14.95 0.85
CA PRO A 21 27.45 13.66 0.66
C PRO A 21 25.95 13.82 0.92
N LEU A 22 25.18 13.86 -0.16
CA LEU A 22 23.74 13.64 -0.10
C LEU A 22 23.59 12.16 0.19
N PHE A 23 23.30 11.83 1.44
CA PHE A 23 22.73 10.54 1.81
C PHE A 23 21.31 10.48 1.21
N ALA A 24 21.23 10.39 -0.12
CA ALA A 24 20.00 10.25 -0.89
C ALA A 24 19.50 8.81 -0.89
N HIS A 25 20.15 7.93 -0.14
CA HIS A 25 19.64 6.61 0.18
C HIS A 25 19.09 6.74 1.59
N GLY A 26 17.75 6.78 1.69
CA GLY A 26 17.08 6.70 2.98
C GLY A 26 17.57 5.48 3.75
N ASP A 27 17.37 5.50 5.07
CA ASP A 27 17.76 4.40 5.94
C ASP A 27 17.25 3.07 5.35
N VAL A 28 18.16 2.13 5.13
CA VAL A 28 17.84 0.80 4.58
C VAL A 28 17.39 -0.15 5.70
N ALA A 29 17.37 0.31 6.95
CA ALA A 29 16.76 -0.40 8.07
C ALA A 29 15.23 -0.52 7.87
N PRO A 30 14.63 -1.66 8.27
CA PRO A 30 13.18 -1.80 8.31
C PRO A 30 12.54 -0.69 9.13
N GLN A 31 11.45 -0.13 8.59
CA GLN A 31 10.70 0.94 9.22
C GLN A 31 9.67 0.35 10.19
N PRO A 32 9.56 0.88 11.42
CA PRO A 32 8.63 0.37 12.41
C PRO A 32 7.18 0.53 11.95
N VAL A 33 6.35 -0.45 12.29
CA VAL A 33 4.91 -0.46 11.97
C VAL A 33 4.13 -0.25 13.27
N ASN A 34 3.31 0.81 13.35
CA ASN A 34 2.41 0.99 14.49
C ASN A 34 1.25 -0.02 14.38
N THR A 35 1.12 -0.88 15.38
CA THR A 35 0.10 -1.94 15.44
C THR A 35 -0.82 -1.80 16.66
N ASP A 36 -0.84 -0.64 17.32
CA ASP A 36 -1.58 -0.41 18.57
C ASP A 36 -3.10 -0.58 18.40
N ALA A 37 -3.61 -0.35 17.19
CA ALA A 37 -5.02 -0.51 16.87
C ALA A 37 -5.44 -1.97 16.60
N LEU A 38 -4.51 -2.92 16.58
CA LEU A 38 -4.77 -4.34 16.31
C LEU A 38 -4.86 -5.14 17.61
N PRO A 39 -5.72 -6.18 17.67
CA PRO A 39 -5.75 -7.11 18.77
C PRO A 39 -4.37 -7.71 19.09
N GLU A 40 -4.14 -8.00 20.37
CA GLU A 40 -2.91 -8.68 20.80
C GLU A 40 -2.85 -10.11 20.27
N VAL A 41 -1.63 -10.57 20.01
CA VAL A 41 -1.31 -11.93 19.60
C VAL A 41 -0.29 -12.52 20.58
N GLY A 42 -0.23 -13.85 20.66
CA GLY A 42 0.73 -14.53 21.52
C GLY A 42 2.19 -14.38 21.05
N GLU A 43 3.11 -14.87 21.88
CA GLU A 43 4.53 -14.97 21.51
C GLU A 43 4.77 -16.05 20.46
N GLU A 44 4.02 -17.14 20.52
CA GLU A 44 4.03 -18.19 19.51
C GLU A 44 3.41 -17.68 18.21
N TRP A 45 4.04 -18.01 17.09
CA TRP A 45 3.56 -17.60 15.79
C TRP A 45 2.29 -18.38 15.44
N LEU A 46 1.25 -17.66 15.07
CA LEU A 46 0.01 -18.24 14.57
C LEU A 46 0.28 -18.90 13.21
N THR A 47 -0.53 -19.90 12.85
CA THR A 47 -0.45 -20.58 11.55
C THR A 47 -1.35 -19.93 10.50
N GLU A 48 -2.41 -19.25 10.94
CA GLU A 48 -3.39 -18.58 10.08
C GLU A 48 -3.47 -17.09 10.39
N ASN A 49 -3.89 -16.31 9.39
CA ASN A 49 -4.07 -14.88 9.52
C ASN A 49 -5.21 -14.52 10.50
N PRO A 50 -4.90 -13.92 11.68
CA PRO A 50 -5.89 -13.62 12.69
C PRO A 50 -6.79 -12.43 12.34
N TYR A 51 -6.45 -11.63 11.33
CA TYR A 51 -7.12 -10.36 11.03
C TYR A 51 -8.07 -10.43 9.84
N ARG A 52 -8.43 -11.64 9.38
CA ARG A 52 -9.52 -11.81 8.40
C ARG A 52 -10.85 -11.36 9.00
N ALA A 53 -11.75 -10.85 8.16
CA ALA A 53 -12.99 -10.23 8.61
C ALA A 53 -13.93 -11.21 9.35
N ASP A 54 -13.92 -12.48 8.99
CA ASP A 54 -14.68 -13.55 9.65
C ASP A 54 -14.12 -13.93 11.02
N ALA A 55 -12.81 -13.80 11.23
CA ALA A 55 -12.14 -14.08 12.50
C ALA A 55 -12.15 -12.87 13.46
N ALA A 56 -11.83 -11.67 12.97
CA ALA A 56 -11.60 -10.49 13.79
C ALA A 56 -12.69 -9.41 13.68
N GLY A 57 -13.62 -9.55 12.75
CA GLY A 57 -14.61 -8.53 12.43
C GLY A 57 -14.10 -7.46 11.46
N GLU A 58 -15.05 -6.80 10.79
CA GLU A 58 -14.78 -5.86 9.69
C GLU A 58 -13.91 -4.67 10.10
N GLU A 59 -14.11 -4.13 11.31
CA GLU A 59 -13.36 -2.98 11.79
C GLU A 59 -11.88 -3.30 12.04
N VAL A 60 -11.59 -4.48 12.62
CA VAL A 60 -10.20 -4.92 12.80
C VAL A 60 -9.57 -5.24 11.45
N TRP A 61 -10.31 -5.89 10.55
CA TRP A 61 -9.82 -6.18 9.21
C TRP A 61 -9.45 -4.89 8.45
N LYS A 62 -10.30 -3.86 8.46
CA LYS A 62 -9.98 -2.56 7.85
C LYS A 62 -8.74 -1.91 8.47
N ALA A 63 -8.62 -1.96 9.80
CA ALA A 63 -7.44 -1.46 10.50
C ALA A 63 -6.17 -2.22 10.07
N ALA A 64 -6.25 -3.55 9.96
CA ALA A 64 -5.16 -4.41 9.51
C ALA A 64 -4.77 -4.13 8.06
N VAL A 65 -5.72 -3.97 7.13
CA VAL A 65 -5.46 -3.57 5.74
C VAL A 65 -4.73 -2.24 5.69
N LYS A 66 -5.19 -1.22 6.44
CA LYS A 66 -4.56 0.11 6.45
C LYS A 66 -3.14 0.11 7.04
N ILE A 67 -2.95 -0.60 8.15
CA ILE A 67 -1.63 -0.76 8.79
C ILE A 67 -0.70 -1.57 7.86
N GLY A 68 -1.24 -2.62 7.24
CA GLY A 68 -0.55 -3.47 6.29
C GLY A 68 -0.11 -2.74 5.03
N ASP A 69 -0.94 -1.88 4.46
CA ASP A 69 -0.60 -1.03 3.31
C ASP A 69 0.63 -0.17 3.61
N SER A 70 0.59 0.54 4.75
CA SER A 70 1.72 1.35 5.22
C SER A 70 2.96 0.49 5.47
N GLY A 71 2.83 -0.63 6.19
CA GLY A 71 3.94 -1.52 6.51
C GLY A 71 4.58 -2.13 5.26
N PHE A 72 3.76 -2.57 4.31
CA PHE A 72 4.20 -3.15 3.04
C PHE A 72 4.92 -2.12 2.17
N ASN A 73 4.36 -0.91 2.01
CA ASN A 73 4.96 0.11 1.16
C ASN A 73 6.33 0.57 1.69
N GLN A 74 6.51 0.58 3.01
CA GLN A 74 7.78 0.97 3.64
C GLN A 74 8.83 -0.14 3.63
N ASN A 75 8.43 -1.41 3.76
CA ASN A 75 9.36 -2.51 4.01
C ASN A 75 9.49 -3.53 2.86
N CYS A 76 8.49 -3.64 1.99
CA CYS A 76 8.35 -4.76 1.05
C CYS A 76 8.29 -4.32 -0.42
N ALA A 77 7.63 -3.19 -0.69
CA ALA A 77 7.30 -2.76 -2.06
C ALA A 77 8.53 -2.50 -2.95
N ARG A 78 9.70 -2.20 -2.37
CA ARG A 78 10.94 -2.05 -3.15
C ARG A 78 11.32 -3.33 -3.91
N CYS A 79 10.99 -4.50 -3.37
CA CYS A 79 11.32 -5.80 -3.97
C CYS A 79 10.09 -6.46 -4.61
N HIS A 80 8.95 -6.42 -3.92
CA HIS A 80 7.71 -7.07 -4.36
C HIS A 80 6.80 -6.16 -5.17
N GLY A 81 7.22 -4.91 -5.42
CA GLY A 81 6.48 -3.89 -6.17
C GLY A 81 5.34 -3.24 -5.39
N LEU A 82 4.90 -2.07 -5.84
CA LEU A 82 3.79 -1.34 -5.23
C LEU A 82 2.50 -2.14 -5.37
N GLY A 83 1.65 -2.15 -4.33
CA GLY A 83 0.43 -2.95 -4.36
C GLY A 83 0.66 -4.47 -4.43
N ALA A 84 1.87 -4.92 -4.08
CA ALA A 84 2.36 -6.29 -4.26
C ALA A 84 2.45 -6.77 -5.72
N VAL A 85 2.37 -5.86 -6.69
CA VAL A 85 2.51 -6.14 -8.12
C VAL A 85 3.99 -6.17 -8.47
N SER A 86 4.56 -7.37 -8.61
CA SER A 86 6.00 -7.49 -8.80
C SER A 86 6.47 -7.01 -10.18
N GLY A 87 7.60 -6.29 -10.20
CA GLY A 87 8.35 -5.96 -11.40
C GLY A 87 9.39 -7.02 -11.82
N GLY A 88 9.39 -8.20 -11.21
CA GLY A 88 10.29 -9.32 -11.52
C GLY A 88 11.54 -9.44 -10.65
N LEU A 89 11.74 -8.56 -9.66
CA LEU A 89 12.86 -8.66 -8.71
C LEU A 89 12.63 -9.73 -7.63
N ALA A 90 11.41 -9.79 -7.09
CA ALA A 90 10.96 -10.80 -6.15
C ALA A 90 9.59 -11.37 -6.60
N PRO A 91 9.08 -12.46 -6.02
CA PRO A 91 7.77 -12.99 -6.41
C PRO A 91 6.63 -11.98 -6.21
N ASP A 92 5.61 -12.04 -7.07
CA ASP A 92 4.34 -11.34 -6.89
C ASP A 92 3.55 -12.03 -5.76
N LEU A 93 3.33 -11.32 -4.66
CA LEU A 93 2.75 -11.92 -3.45
C LEU A 93 1.23 -12.07 -3.55
N ARG A 94 0.58 -11.47 -4.55
CA ARG A 94 -0.87 -11.54 -4.73
C ARG A 94 -1.33 -12.96 -5.06
N PHE A 95 -0.44 -13.81 -5.59
CA PHE A 95 -0.70 -15.23 -5.87
C PHE A 95 -0.62 -16.15 -4.65
N LEU A 96 -0.23 -15.64 -3.47
CA LEU A 96 -0.32 -16.42 -2.25
C LEU A 96 -1.79 -16.47 -1.80
N GLU A 97 -2.38 -17.66 -1.88
CA GLU A 97 -3.79 -17.92 -1.56
C GLU A 97 -4.13 -17.45 -0.14
N ALA A 98 -5.32 -16.84 0.05
CA ALA A 98 -5.81 -16.33 1.33
C ALA A 98 -6.37 -17.47 2.19
N GLU A 99 -5.53 -18.46 2.46
CA GLU A 99 -5.83 -19.67 3.24
C GLU A 99 -4.61 -20.11 4.05
N GLU A 100 -4.79 -21.12 4.91
CA GLU A 100 -3.75 -21.64 5.81
C GLU A 100 -2.43 -21.95 5.09
N TYR A 101 -2.48 -22.62 3.93
CA TYR A 101 -1.26 -22.96 3.19
C TYR A 101 -0.50 -21.70 2.73
N GLY A 102 -1.21 -20.68 2.23
CA GLY A 102 -0.59 -19.41 1.86
C GLY A 102 -0.06 -18.64 3.08
N ASP A 103 -0.71 -18.79 4.24
CA ASP A 103 -0.30 -18.16 5.49
C ASP A 103 0.98 -18.78 6.04
N GLU A 104 1.12 -20.10 6.02
CA GLU A 104 2.35 -20.80 6.39
C GLU A 104 3.53 -20.33 5.53
N TRP A 105 3.34 -20.28 4.21
CA TRP A 105 4.37 -19.79 3.29
C TRP A 105 4.76 -18.33 3.57
N PHE A 106 3.78 -17.47 3.82
CA PHE A 106 4.05 -16.08 4.17
C PHE A 106 4.78 -15.98 5.51
N ALA A 107 4.28 -16.64 6.55
CA ALA A 107 4.80 -16.59 7.90
C ALA A 107 6.24 -17.07 7.98
N GLU A 108 6.56 -18.21 7.34
CA GLU A 108 7.92 -18.75 7.28
C GLU A 108 8.90 -17.74 6.64
N ARG A 109 8.52 -17.18 5.48
CA ARG A 109 9.35 -16.20 4.75
C ARG A 109 9.48 -14.88 5.50
N PHE A 110 8.40 -14.41 6.12
CA PHE A 110 8.42 -13.18 6.90
C PHE A 110 9.30 -13.31 8.14
N GLN A 111 9.16 -14.42 8.87
CA GLN A 111 9.91 -14.65 10.10
C GLN A 111 11.40 -14.83 9.84
N HIS A 112 11.75 -15.69 8.89
CA HIS A 112 13.11 -16.19 8.73
C HIS A 112 13.82 -15.65 7.49
N GLY A 113 13.11 -14.94 6.62
CA GLY A 113 13.65 -14.42 5.37
C GLY A 113 13.91 -15.52 4.35
N TYR A 114 14.81 -15.23 3.41
CA TYR A 114 15.26 -16.18 2.40
C TYR A 114 16.72 -15.92 2.07
N THR A 115 17.55 -16.95 2.22
CA THR A 115 18.97 -16.93 1.84
C THR A 115 19.22 -18.06 0.86
N GLN A 116 19.90 -17.74 -0.24
CA GLN A 116 20.26 -18.68 -1.28
C GLN A 116 21.74 -18.48 -1.62
N ASP A 117 22.51 -19.57 -1.65
CA ASP A 117 23.95 -19.57 -1.95
C ASP A 117 24.73 -18.56 -1.09
N GLY A 118 24.41 -18.52 0.21
CA GLY A 118 25.03 -17.59 1.18
C GLY A 118 24.63 -16.12 1.01
N THR A 119 23.76 -15.79 0.06
CA THR A 119 23.27 -14.43 -0.18
C THR A 119 21.84 -14.28 0.32
N THR A 120 21.63 -13.36 1.26
CA THR A 120 20.28 -13.00 1.72
C THR A 120 19.52 -12.30 0.59
N LYS A 121 18.42 -12.90 0.17
CA LYS A 121 17.50 -12.40 -0.86
C LYS A 121 16.30 -11.68 -0.23
N MET A 122 15.85 -12.15 0.93
CA MET A 122 14.81 -11.53 1.73
C MET A 122 15.27 -11.47 3.19
N PRO A 123 15.29 -10.29 3.84
CA PRO A 123 15.61 -10.17 5.26
C PRO A 123 14.60 -10.91 6.14
N ALA A 124 15.05 -11.35 7.32
CA ALA A 124 14.17 -11.85 8.38
C ALA A 124 13.49 -10.66 9.09
N PHE A 125 12.18 -10.53 8.95
CA PHE A 125 11.42 -9.42 9.53
C PHE A 125 10.77 -9.78 10.87
N GLY A 126 10.59 -11.06 11.18
CA GLY A 126 9.97 -11.53 12.44
C GLY A 126 10.56 -10.86 13.69
N PRO A 127 11.89 -10.92 13.92
CA PRO A 127 12.53 -10.30 15.08
C PRO A 127 12.50 -8.77 15.09
N VAL A 128 12.23 -8.13 13.93
CA VAL A 128 12.34 -6.68 13.75
C VAL A 128 10.98 -5.99 13.84
N LEU A 129 9.98 -6.53 13.15
CA LEU A 129 8.64 -5.94 13.05
C LEU A 129 7.62 -6.65 13.93
N GLY A 130 7.86 -7.93 14.26
CA GLY A 130 6.96 -8.73 15.08
C GLY A 130 5.70 -9.22 14.35
N GLN A 131 4.94 -10.05 15.07
CA GLN A 131 3.81 -10.80 14.53
C GLN A 131 2.63 -9.93 14.09
N LYS A 132 2.25 -8.93 14.90
CA LYS A 132 1.15 -8.04 14.57
C LYS A 132 1.37 -7.32 13.24
N ALA A 133 2.59 -6.87 12.98
CA ALA A 133 2.95 -6.21 11.73
C ALA A 133 2.96 -7.18 10.54
N GLY A 134 3.51 -8.39 10.74
CA GLY A 134 3.50 -9.45 9.74
C GLY A 134 2.08 -9.79 9.26
N TRP A 135 1.16 -10.03 10.20
CA TRP A 135 -0.22 -10.35 9.84
C TRP A 135 -0.98 -9.17 9.24
N ALA A 136 -0.75 -7.94 9.68
CA ALA A 136 -1.35 -6.77 9.02
C ALA A 136 -0.90 -6.66 7.55
N ILE A 137 0.40 -6.83 7.29
CA ILE A 137 0.97 -6.85 5.93
C ILE A 137 0.36 -7.98 5.11
N ARG A 138 0.19 -9.18 5.70
CA ARG A 138 -0.47 -10.31 5.07
C ARG A 138 -1.91 -9.99 4.67
N THR A 139 -2.70 -9.43 5.58
CA THR A 139 -4.09 -9.03 5.29
C THR A 139 -4.15 -8.03 4.15
N TYR A 140 -3.24 -7.05 4.10
CA TYR A 140 -3.15 -6.15 2.95
C TYR A 140 -2.84 -6.88 1.63
N ILE A 141 -1.87 -7.81 1.63
CA ILE A 141 -1.51 -8.60 0.44
C ILE A 141 -2.70 -9.44 -0.06
N GLU A 142 -3.44 -10.09 0.84
CA GLU A 142 -4.60 -10.90 0.48
C GLU A 142 -5.65 -10.09 -0.29
N THR A 143 -5.85 -8.82 0.07
CA THR A 143 -6.89 -7.97 -0.51
C THR A 143 -6.56 -7.37 -1.89
N ARG A 144 -5.39 -7.69 -2.47
CA ARG A 144 -4.96 -7.05 -3.71
C ARG A 144 -5.78 -7.54 -4.91
N PRO A 145 -6.34 -6.61 -5.72
CA PRO A 145 -7.23 -6.97 -6.83
C PRO A 145 -6.49 -7.67 -7.97
N GLU A 146 -7.25 -8.46 -8.75
CA GLU A 146 -6.84 -8.99 -10.04
C GLU A 146 -6.55 -7.86 -11.05
N ASP A 147 -5.65 -8.14 -12.00
CA ASP A 147 -5.40 -7.21 -13.10
C ASP A 147 -6.66 -7.05 -13.95
N GLY A 148 -6.99 -5.82 -14.32
CA GLY A 148 -8.19 -5.52 -15.13
C GLY A 148 -9.53 -5.72 -14.40
N ALA A 149 -9.54 -5.92 -13.08
CA ALA A 149 -10.77 -6.18 -12.32
C ALA A 149 -11.81 -5.03 -12.37
N LEU A 150 -11.43 -3.85 -12.86
CA LEU A 150 -12.30 -2.68 -13.03
C LEU A 150 -12.55 -2.31 -14.50
N ASP A 151 -12.01 -3.07 -15.46
CA ASP A 151 -12.02 -2.69 -16.89
C ASP A 151 -13.44 -2.47 -17.41
N SER A 152 -14.38 -3.34 -17.03
CA SER A 152 -15.80 -3.25 -17.38
C SER A 152 -16.51 -2.00 -16.82
N HIS A 153 -15.93 -1.36 -15.79
CA HIS A 153 -16.49 -0.18 -15.13
C HIS A 153 -15.79 1.12 -15.54
N THR A 154 -14.74 1.05 -16.37
CA THR A 154 -13.88 2.18 -16.72
C THR A 154 -14.67 3.42 -17.15
N ASP A 155 -15.61 3.29 -18.09
CA ASP A 155 -16.37 4.44 -18.60
C ASP A 155 -17.30 5.03 -17.54
N ARG A 156 -17.89 4.18 -16.69
CA ARG A 156 -18.74 4.66 -15.58
C ARG A 156 -17.90 5.38 -14.52
N LEU A 157 -16.73 4.84 -14.17
CA LEU A 157 -15.81 5.44 -13.20
C LEU A 157 -15.29 6.80 -13.70
N ARG A 158 -15.03 6.95 -15.01
CA ARG A 158 -14.68 8.27 -15.61
C ARG A 158 -15.81 9.27 -15.47
N ALA A 159 -17.06 8.85 -15.69
CA ALA A 159 -18.22 9.72 -15.49
C ALA A 159 -18.37 10.15 -14.02
N ILE A 160 -18.20 9.21 -13.08
CA ILE A 160 -18.21 9.51 -11.64
C ILE A 160 -17.13 10.53 -11.28
N VAL A 161 -15.90 10.36 -11.77
CA VAL A 161 -14.81 11.32 -11.55
C VAL A 161 -15.20 12.72 -12.06
N ALA A 162 -15.75 12.81 -13.27
CA ALA A 162 -16.17 14.10 -13.84
C ALA A 162 -17.28 14.76 -13.00
N ASP A 163 -18.26 14.00 -12.52
CA ASP A 163 -19.34 14.51 -11.67
C ASP A 163 -18.83 14.97 -10.28
N LEU A 164 -17.85 14.26 -9.70
CA LEU A 164 -17.21 14.63 -8.44
C LEU A 164 -16.39 15.93 -8.60
N GLU A 165 -15.60 16.04 -9.65
CA GLU A 165 -14.80 17.24 -9.96
C GLU A 165 -15.67 18.47 -10.25
N ALA A 166 -16.80 18.27 -10.94
CA ALA A 166 -17.78 19.32 -11.18
C ALA A 166 -18.61 19.69 -9.93
N GLY A 167 -18.53 18.90 -8.86
CA GLY A 167 -19.32 19.10 -7.64
C GLY A 167 -20.82 18.85 -7.86
N THR A 168 -21.18 18.10 -8.90
CA THR A 168 -22.57 17.78 -9.29
C THR A 168 -23.02 16.40 -8.82
N ALA A 169 -22.09 15.56 -8.38
CA ALA A 169 -22.37 14.23 -7.84
C ALA A 169 -23.25 14.27 -6.57
N ASP A 170 -24.12 13.25 -6.43
CA ASP A 170 -24.69 12.86 -5.16
C ASP A 170 -23.70 11.93 -4.44
N GLY A 171 -23.02 12.46 -3.42
CA GLY A 171 -21.96 11.74 -2.72
C GLY A 171 -22.42 10.47 -2.02
N VAL A 172 -23.68 10.39 -1.58
CA VAL A 172 -24.22 9.19 -0.93
C VAL A 172 -24.51 8.12 -1.99
N ALA A 173 -25.18 8.50 -3.07
CA ALA A 173 -25.48 7.57 -4.16
C ALA A 173 -24.20 7.05 -4.85
N VAL A 174 -23.22 7.92 -5.07
CA VAL A 174 -21.92 7.51 -5.64
C VAL A 174 -21.18 6.57 -4.69
N LYS A 175 -21.24 6.80 -3.37
CA LYS A 175 -20.63 5.91 -2.39
C LYS A 175 -21.21 4.50 -2.47
N GLU A 176 -22.54 4.39 -2.50
CA GLU A 176 -23.24 3.10 -2.63
C GLU A 176 -22.89 2.40 -3.95
N GLU A 177 -22.84 3.15 -5.06
CA GLU A 177 -22.43 2.62 -6.36
C GLU A 177 -21.00 2.07 -6.36
N LEU A 178 -20.04 2.81 -5.77
CA LEU A 178 -18.65 2.36 -5.67
C LEU A 178 -18.50 1.12 -4.77
N GLN A 179 -19.28 1.01 -3.69
CA GLN A 179 -19.33 -0.20 -2.86
C GLN A 179 -19.88 -1.40 -3.63
N GLN A 180 -20.93 -1.18 -4.42
CA GLN A 180 -21.51 -2.21 -5.28
C GLN A 180 -20.51 -2.66 -6.34
N ILE A 181 -19.78 -1.75 -6.98
CA ILE A 181 -18.70 -2.10 -7.93
C ILE A 181 -17.63 -2.92 -7.20
N ASN A 182 -17.20 -2.51 -6.00
CA ASN A 182 -16.16 -3.22 -5.27
C ASN A 182 -16.53 -4.66 -4.91
N SER A 183 -17.80 -4.95 -4.62
CA SER A 183 -18.25 -6.31 -4.31
C SER A 183 -18.03 -7.31 -5.46
N GLY A 184 -17.84 -6.82 -6.70
CA GLY A 184 -17.51 -7.64 -7.86
C GLY A 184 -16.01 -7.72 -8.17
N VAL A 185 -15.16 -7.00 -7.44
CA VAL A 185 -13.71 -6.96 -7.68
C VAL A 185 -13.08 -8.21 -7.08
N LYS A 186 -12.52 -9.05 -7.95
CA LYS A 186 -11.79 -10.26 -7.55
C LYS A 186 -10.39 -9.92 -7.04
N THR A 187 -9.91 -10.67 -6.08
CA THR A 187 -8.52 -10.66 -5.61
C THR A 187 -7.76 -11.85 -6.16
N PHE A 188 -6.47 -11.69 -6.47
CA PHE A 188 -5.63 -12.82 -6.91
C PHE A 188 -5.49 -13.94 -5.87
N SER A 189 -5.57 -13.61 -4.58
CA SER A 189 -5.41 -14.55 -3.47
C SER A 189 -6.65 -15.41 -3.22
N GLY A 190 -7.79 -15.09 -3.85
CA GLY A 190 -9.09 -15.67 -3.50
C GLY A 190 -9.77 -15.07 -2.26
N ALA A 191 -9.21 -14.03 -1.64
CA ALA A 191 -9.88 -13.29 -0.57
C ALA A 191 -11.26 -12.73 -1.02
N PRO A 192 -12.25 -12.66 -0.11
CA PRO A 192 -13.62 -12.31 -0.48
C PRO A 192 -13.82 -10.81 -0.76
N VAL A 193 -12.91 -9.94 -0.31
CA VAL A 193 -13.04 -8.49 -0.42
C VAL A 193 -11.73 -7.88 -0.89
N ALA A 194 -11.80 -7.11 -1.98
CA ALA A 194 -10.65 -6.38 -2.49
C ALA A 194 -10.52 -4.98 -1.85
N ASP A 195 -9.27 -4.63 -1.53
CA ASP A 195 -8.84 -3.25 -1.25
C ASP A 195 -8.47 -2.58 -2.59
N SER A 196 -9.50 -2.09 -3.27
CA SER A 196 -9.41 -1.45 -4.58
C SER A 196 -9.51 0.07 -4.47
N THR A 197 -9.18 0.77 -5.56
CA THR A 197 -9.33 2.23 -5.61
C THR A 197 -10.78 2.69 -5.48
N VAL A 198 -11.76 1.89 -5.94
CA VAL A 198 -13.19 2.18 -5.76
C VAL A 198 -13.61 2.01 -4.30
N SER A 199 -13.07 1.00 -3.60
CA SER A 199 -13.34 0.81 -2.17
C SER A 199 -12.82 1.98 -1.31
N ARG A 200 -11.58 2.41 -1.58
CA ARG A 200 -10.94 3.54 -0.89
C ARG A 200 -11.65 4.85 -1.19
N ALA A 201 -12.06 5.07 -2.44
CA ALA A 201 -12.86 6.24 -2.81
C ALA A 201 -14.22 6.25 -2.09
N ALA A 202 -14.90 5.10 -1.98
CA ALA A 202 -16.15 4.99 -1.25
C ALA A 202 -15.99 5.26 0.26
N GLU A 203 -14.87 4.86 0.87
CA GLU A 203 -14.58 5.09 2.29
C GLU A 203 -14.49 6.58 2.62
N VAL A 204 -13.80 7.35 1.78
CA VAL A 204 -13.59 8.80 2.01
C VAL A 204 -14.76 9.66 1.56
N LEU A 205 -15.64 9.14 0.70
CA LEU A 205 -16.77 9.89 0.17
C LEU A 205 -17.88 10.06 1.21
N SER A 206 -18.48 11.25 1.20
CA SER A 206 -19.59 11.63 2.08
C SER A 206 -20.56 12.55 1.36
N ALA A 207 -21.64 12.97 2.04
CA ALA A 207 -22.54 14.00 1.52
C ALA A 207 -21.88 15.39 1.40
N ASP A 208 -20.75 15.62 2.08
CA ASP A 208 -20.01 16.87 1.99
C ASP A 208 -19.12 16.90 0.74
N LYS A 209 -19.30 17.93 -0.10
CA LYS A 209 -18.49 18.17 -1.31
C LYS A 209 -17.00 18.31 -1.01
N ALA A 210 -16.61 18.64 0.22
CA ALA A 210 -15.21 18.65 0.64
C ALA A 210 -14.51 17.28 0.42
N SER A 211 -15.27 16.17 0.45
CA SER A 211 -14.73 14.82 0.21
C SER A 211 -14.50 14.49 -1.27
N PHE A 212 -15.12 15.22 -2.20
CA PHE A 212 -15.20 14.82 -3.61
C PHE A 212 -13.85 14.83 -4.30
N LYS A 213 -13.03 15.85 -4.01
CA LYS A 213 -11.70 15.97 -4.60
C LYS A 213 -10.84 14.75 -4.28
N HIS A 214 -10.82 14.32 -3.03
CA HIS A 214 -10.00 13.19 -2.62
C HIS A 214 -10.50 11.87 -3.21
N ALA A 215 -11.83 11.67 -3.25
CA ALA A 215 -12.43 10.51 -3.92
C ALA A 215 -12.08 10.47 -5.42
N ALA A 216 -12.18 11.60 -6.13
CA ALA A 216 -11.84 11.71 -7.55
C ALA A 216 -10.36 11.39 -7.82
N GLU A 217 -9.45 11.86 -6.96
CA GLU A 217 -8.01 11.54 -7.05
C GLU A 217 -7.77 10.04 -6.90
N LEU A 218 -8.38 9.38 -5.91
CA LEU A 218 -8.25 7.93 -5.70
C LEU A 218 -8.74 7.11 -6.90
N LEU A 219 -9.90 7.48 -7.45
CA LEU A 219 -10.44 6.83 -8.65
C LEU A 219 -9.53 7.03 -9.87
N THR A 220 -9.02 8.24 -10.06
CA THR A 220 -8.12 8.57 -11.17
C THR A 220 -6.83 7.77 -11.12
N LEU A 221 -6.24 7.60 -9.93
CA LEU A 221 -5.04 6.77 -9.75
C LEU A 221 -5.29 5.33 -10.22
N GLY A 222 -6.43 4.74 -9.86
CA GLY A 222 -6.79 3.38 -10.30
C GLY A 222 -6.98 3.27 -11.81
N LEU A 223 -7.67 4.24 -12.41
CA LEU A 223 -7.90 4.28 -13.86
C LEU A 223 -6.60 4.48 -14.67
N SER A 224 -5.59 5.12 -14.08
CA SER A 224 -4.30 5.34 -14.72
C SER A 224 -3.41 4.09 -14.73
N ALA A 225 -3.60 3.19 -13.76
CA ALA A 225 -2.84 1.94 -13.63
C ALA A 225 -3.37 0.80 -14.52
N ALA A 226 -4.58 0.94 -15.09
CA ALA A 226 -5.21 -0.05 -15.96
C ALA A 226 -4.77 0.05 -17.45
N LYS A 227 -3.58 0.59 -17.74
CA LYS A 227 -3.09 0.84 -19.11
C LYS A 227 -1.79 0.11 -19.41
#